data_AF-A0A7C2I2E9-F1
#
_entry.id   AF-A0A7C2I2E9-F1
#
_cell.length_a   1.000
_cell.length_b   1.000
_cell.length_c   1.000
_cell.angle_alpha   90.00
_cell.angle_beta   90.00
_cell.angle_gamma   90.00
#
_symmetry.space_group_name_H-M   'P 1'
#
loop_
_entity.id
_entity.type
_entity.pdbx_description
1 polymer ?
#
loop_
_entity_poly.entity_id
_entity_poly.type
_entity_poly.pdbx_seq_one_letter_code
_entity_poly.pdbx_strand_id
1 'polypeptide(L)'
;MAFREQAEAILNASVEEIEEKLKSKENTSALEDIIANSMLGRDFIFRGFVKYNKLFERLEFVVNEVREVDVRGEMERLLGEIEKLSAKLKE
;
A
#
# COMPACT_ATOMS: atom_id res chain seq x y z
N MET A 1 -8.98 5.90 -2.54
CA MET A 1 -10.06 5.21 -1.82
C MET A 1 -9.78 3.71 -1.88
N ALA A 2 -9.63 3.09 -0.71
CA ALA A 2 -9.49 1.64 -0.58
C ALA A 2 -10.78 1.09 0.05
N PHE A 3 -11.26 -0.04 -0.44
CA PHE A 3 -12.39 -0.76 0.15
C PHE A 3 -11.89 -1.80 1.15
N ARG A 4 -12.80 -2.51 1.82
CA ARG A 4 -12.51 -3.36 2.99
C ARG A 4 -11.27 -4.23 2.81
N GLU A 5 -11.24 -5.09 1.80
CA GLU A 5 -10.13 -6.02 1.57
C GLU A 5 -8.79 -5.31 1.43
N GLN A 6 -8.74 -4.20 0.68
CA GLN A 6 -7.53 -3.43 0.48
C GLN A 6 -7.14 -2.66 1.74
N ALA A 7 -8.11 -2.16 2.50
CA ALA A 7 -7.87 -1.45 3.75
C ALA A 7 -7.33 -2.41 4.83
N GLU A 8 -7.88 -3.61 4.95
CA GLU A 8 -7.39 -4.66 5.85
C GLU A 8 -5.97 -5.09 5.48
N ALA A 9 -5.67 -5.21 4.18
CA ALA A 9 -4.30 -5.49 3.72
C ALA A 9 -3.30 -4.38 4.09
N ILE A 10 -3.70 -3.10 3.99
CA ILE A 10 -2.85 -1.96 4.37
C ILE A 10 -2.67 -1.90 5.90
N LEU A 11 -3.74 -2.12 6.65
CA LEU A 11 -3.73 -2.05 8.11
C LEU A 11 -3.20 -3.32 8.77
N ASN A 12 -3.05 -4.40 7.99
CA ASN A 12 -2.65 -5.72 8.46
C ASN A 12 -3.52 -6.20 9.65
N ALA A 13 -4.82 -5.90 9.57
CA ALA A 13 -5.80 -6.22 10.60
C ALA A 13 -7.19 -6.28 9.98
N SER A 14 -8.05 -7.18 10.46
CA SER A 14 -9.45 -7.25 10.02
C SER A 14 -10.29 -6.12 10.65
N VAL A 15 -11.45 -5.84 10.05
CA VAL A 15 -12.41 -4.87 10.63
C VAL A 15 -12.82 -5.29 12.04
N GLU A 16 -13.04 -6.58 12.29
CA GLU A 16 -13.45 -7.09 13.61
C GLU A 16 -12.36 -6.87 14.66
N GLU A 17 -11.09 -7.14 14.33
CA GLU A 17 -9.95 -6.91 15.21
C GLU A 17 -9.80 -5.43 15.57
N ILE A 18 -10.01 -4.55 14.59
CA ILE A 18 -9.97 -3.09 14.79
C ILE A 18 -11.14 -2.66 15.71
N GLU A 19 -12.36 -3.13 15.45
CA GLU A 19 -13.52 -2.79 16.27
C GLU A 19 -13.38 -3.25 17.72
N GLU A 20 -12.85 -4.45 17.95
CA GLU A 20 -12.62 -5.00 19.28
C GLU A 20 -11.61 -4.14 20.06
N LYS A 21 -10.48 -3.80 19.42
CA LYS A 21 -9.46 -2.93 20.01
C LYS A 21 -10.01 -1.55 20.36
N LEU A 22 -10.80 -0.95 19.47
CA LEU A 22 -11.40 0.37 19.68
C LEU A 22 -12.48 0.39 20.77
N LYS A 23 -13.23 -0.70 20.96
CA LYS A 23 -14.25 -0.82 22.01
C LYS A 23 -13.66 -1.11 23.39
N SER A 24 -12.42 -1.61 23.47
CA SER A 24 -11.74 -1.84 24.74
C SER A 24 -11.48 -0.50 25.44
N LYS A 25 -12.16 -0.25 26.56
CA LYS A 25 -12.03 1.00 27.35
C LYS A 25 -10.68 1.13 28.06
N GLU A 26 -9.88 0.08 28.08
CA GLU A 26 -8.58 0.03 28.75
C GLU A 26 -7.45 0.59 27.88
N ASN A 27 -7.66 0.74 26.57
CA ASN A 27 -6.56 1.05 25.65
C ASN A 27 -6.70 2.44 25.01
N THR A 28 -6.34 3.49 25.75
CA THR A 28 -6.27 4.88 25.25
C THR A 28 -5.37 5.04 24.02
N SER A 29 -4.47 4.08 23.77
CA SER A 29 -3.52 4.03 22.65
C SER A 29 -3.89 2.99 21.57
N ALA A 30 -5.12 2.47 21.55
CA ALA A 30 -5.52 1.42 20.59
C ALA A 30 -5.27 1.80 19.11
N LEU A 31 -5.43 3.07 18.76
CA LEU A 31 -5.13 3.59 17.41
C LEU A 31 -3.63 3.58 17.11
N GLU A 32 -2.79 3.93 18.09
CA GLU A 32 -1.33 3.92 17.95
C GLU A 32 -0.83 2.49 17.74
N ASP A 33 -1.39 1.52 18.47
CA ASP A 33 -1.07 0.10 18.30
C ASP A 33 -1.46 -0.43 16.91
N ILE A 34 -2.62 -0.03 16.39
CA ILE A 34 -3.06 -0.42 15.04
C ILE A 34 -2.13 0.19 14.00
N ILE A 35 -1.77 1.47 14.13
CA ILE A 35 -0.86 2.14 13.19
C ILE A 35 0.55 1.54 13.29
N ALA A 36 1.06 1.26 14.49
CA ALA A 36 2.39 0.68 14.69
C ALA A 36 2.52 -0.72 14.09
N ASN A 37 1.43 -1.51 14.11
CA ASN A 37 1.39 -2.86 13.52
C ASN A 37 0.91 -2.87 12.06
N SER A 38 0.45 -1.73 11.56
CA SER A 38 0.08 -1.58 10.17
C SER A 38 1.30 -1.56 9.27
N MET A 39 1.04 -1.66 7.97
CA MET A 39 2.09 -1.52 6.97
C MET A 39 2.39 -0.06 6.62
N LEU A 40 1.81 0.91 7.34
CA LEU A 40 2.05 2.32 7.08
C LEU A 40 3.53 2.68 7.28
N GLY A 41 4.07 3.50 6.38
CA GLY A 41 5.50 3.84 6.34
C GLY A 41 6.37 2.86 5.54
N ARG A 42 5.79 1.80 4.95
CA ARG A 42 6.46 0.95 3.95
C ARG A 42 6.02 1.29 2.54
N ASP A 43 6.85 0.92 1.56
CA ASP A 43 6.56 1.14 0.15
C ASP A 43 5.63 0.05 -0.42
N PHE A 44 4.63 0.48 -1.18
CA PHE A 44 3.65 -0.40 -1.82
C PHE A 44 3.38 -0.03 -3.28
N ILE A 45 3.01 -1.04 -4.07
CA ILE A 45 2.47 -0.87 -5.40
C ILE A 45 0.96 -0.96 -5.32
N PHE A 46 0.29 0.16 -5.60
CA PHE A 46 -1.16 0.22 -5.71
C PHE A 46 -1.58 0.10 -7.18
N ARG A 47 -2.52 -0.79 -7.48
CA ARG A 47 -3.16 -0.90 -8.79
C ARG A 47 -4.64 -0.61 -8.68
N GLY A 48 -5.16 0.13 -9.66
CA GLY A 48 -6.49 0.67 -9.58
C GLY A 48 -6.83 1.55 -10.76
N PHE A 49 -7.91 2.31 -10.65
CA PHE A 49 -8.36 3.24 -11.67
C PHE A 49 -8.71 4.60 -11.07
N VAL A 50 -8.55 5.65 -11.86
CA VAL A 50 -9.00 7.00 -11.50
C VAL A 50 -10.42 7.18 -12.01
N LYS A 51 -11.30 7.70 -11.15
CA LYS A 51 -12.69 8.04 -11.50
C LYS A 51 -13.04 9.39 -10.92
N TYR A 52 -13.80 10.19 -11.68
CA TYR A 52 -14.40 11.40 -11.14
C TYR A 52 -15.59 11.03 -10.22
N ASN A 53 -15.47 11.37 -8.95
CA ASN A 53 -16.53 11.17 -7.97
C ASN A 53 -17.47 12.38 -8.01
N LYS A 54 -18.69 12.18 -8.52
CA LYS A 54 -19.71 13.23 -8.66
C LYS A 54 -20.22 13.75 -7.31
N LEU A 55 -20.13 12.97 -6.24
CA LEU A 55 -20.61 13.38 -4.91
C LEU A 55 -19.67 14.38 -4.25
N PHE A 56 -18.37 14.21 -4.44
CA PHE A 56 -17.32 15.06 -3.85
C PHE A 56 -16.64 15.99 -4.88
N GLU A 57 -17.17 16.01 -6.10
CA GLU A 57 -16.71 16.83 -7.23
C GLU A 57 -15.19 16.76 -7.49
N ARG A 58 -14.56 15.61 -7.25
CA ARG A 58 -13.10 15.43 -7.38
C ARG A 58 -12.71 14.10 -8.02
N LEU A 59 -11.49 14.03 -8.57
CA LEU A 59 -10.90 12.77 -9.00
C LEU A 59 -10.50 11.94 -7.79
N GLU A 60 -10.88 10.67 -7.81
CA GLU A 60 -10.48 9.69 -6.79
C GLU A 60 -9.80 8.50 -7.47
N PHE A 61 -8.66 8.10 -6.92
CA PHE A 61 -8.02 6.84 -7.26
C PHE A 61 -8.63 5.72 -6.44
N VAL A 62 -9.26 4.76 -7.09
CA VAL A 62 -9.86 3.58 -6.48
C VAL A 62 -8.88 2.42 -6.56
N VAL A 63 -8.48 1.91 -5.39
CA VAL A 63 -7.51 0.82 -5.28
C VAL A 63 -8.23 -0.52 -5.42
N ASN A 64 -7.79 -1.32 -6.37
CA ASN A 64 -8.27 -2.70 -6.56
C ASN A 64 -7.30 -3.71 -5.94
N GLU A 65 -6.00 -3.38 -5.91
CA GLU A 65 -4.96 -4.31 -5.48
C GLU A 65 -3.81 -3.54 -4.79
N VAL A 66 -3.28 -4.16 -3.74
CA VAL A 66 -2.13 -3.69 -2.96
C VAL A 66 -1.08 -4.79 -3.00
N ARG A 67 0.15 -4.47 -3.41
CA ARG A 67 1.30 -5.39 -3.40
C ARG A 67 2.48 -4.77 -2.69
N GLU A 68 3.24 -5.57 -1.98
CA GLU A 68 4.56 -5.17 -1.51
C GLU A 68 5.50 -4.94 -2.69
N VAL A 69 6.46 -4.03 -2.51
CA VAL A 69 7.52 -3.81 -3.48
C VAL A 69 8.48 -5.01 -3.41
N ASP A 70 8.64 -5.72 -4.53
CA ASP A 70 9.68 -6.72 -4.70
C ASP A 70 11.02 -6.03 -4.96
N VAL A 71 11.70 -5.66 -3.87
CA VAL A 71 12.99 -4.95 -3.91
C VAL A 71 14.03 -5.75 -4.69
N ARG A 72 14.07 -7.07 -4.50
CA ARG A 72 15.08 -7.92 -5.14
C ARG A 72 14.84 -8.01 -6.64
N GLY A 73 13.61 -8.28 -7.05
CA GLY A 73 13.24 -8.31 -8.47
C GLY A 73 13.51 -6.98 -9.15
N GLU A 74 13.27 -5.87 -8.46
CA GLU A 74 13.54 -4.53 -8.98
C GLU A 74 15.05 -4.26 -9.11
N MET A 75 15.87 -4.69 -8.14
CA MET A 75 17.33 -4.59 -8.25
C MET A 75 17.88 -5.40 -9.44
N GLU A 76 17.41 -6.63 -9.62
CA GLU A 76 17.81 -7.50 -10.73
C GLU A 76 17.40 -6.88 -12.08
N ARG A 77 16.21 -6.29 -12.18
CA ARG A 77 15.74 -5.56 -13.36
C ARG A 77 16.64 -4.37 -13.69
N LEU A 78 16.95 -3.54 -12.69
CA LEU A 78 17.76 -2.34 -12.85
C LEU A 78 19.21 -2.67 -13.26
N LEU A 79 19.81 -3.70 -12.65
CA LEU A 79 21.14 -4.18 -13.04
C LEU A 79 21.18 -4.59 -14.53
N GLY A 80 20.18 -5.34 -14.98
CA GLY A 80 20.09 -5.73 -16.39
C GLY A 80 19.91 -4.55 -17.35
N GLU A 81 19.23 -3.48 -16.93
CA GLU A 81 19.12 -2.24 -17.72
C GLU A 81 20.44 -1.48 -17.81
N ILE A 82 21.19 -1.41 -16.70
CA ILE A 82 22.52 -0.78 -16.65
C ILE A 82 23.51 -1.53 -17.55
N GLU A 83 23.51 -2.86 -17.51
CA GLU A 83 24.37 -3.69 -18.36
C GLU A 83 24.09 -3.48 -19.85
N LYS A 84 22.80 -3.44 -20.24
CA LYS A 84 22.38 -3.17 -21.62
C LYS A 84 22.82 -1.78 -22.10
N LEU A 85 22.68 -0.77 -21.26
CA LEU A 85 23.12 0.60 -21.58
C LEU A 85 24.65 0.69 -21.70
N SER A 86 25.37 0.01 -20.80
CA SER A 86 26.83 -0.03 -20.82
C SER A 86 27.39 -0.73 -22.06
N ALA A 87 26.71 -1.76 -22.56
CA ALA A 87 27.07 -2.44 -23.80
C ALA A 87 26.90 -1.52 -25.02
N LYS A 88 25.78 -0.78 -25.11
CA LYS A 88 25.52 0.18 -26.19
C LYS A 88 26.49 1.36 -26.24
N LEU A 89 27.10 1.73 -25.12
CA LEU A 89 28.11 2.79 -25.05
C LEU A 89 29.51 2.36 -25.53
N LYS A 90 29.74 1.05 -25.70
CA LYS A 90 31.01 0.49 -26.17
C LYS A 90 31.04 0.19 -27.67
N GLU A 91 29.89 0.29 -28.34
CA GLU A 91 29.76 0.27 -29.81
C GLU A 91 29.89 1.68 -30.39
#